data_AF-A0A834HVB5-F1
#
_entry.id   AF-A0A834HVB5-F1
#
_cell.length_a   1.000
_cell.length_b   1.000
_cell.length_c   1.000
_cell.angle_alpha   90.00
_cell.angle_beta   90.00
_cell.angle_gamma   90.00
#
_symmetry.space_group_name_H-M   'P 1'
#
loop_
_entity.id
_entity.type
_entity.pdbx_description
1 polymer ?
#
loop_
_entity_poly.entity_id
_entity_poly.type
_entity_poly.pdbx_seq_one_letter_code
_entity_poly.pdbx_strand_id
1 'polypeptide(L)'
;TKSSWTEEQEDELRHLFMEHQQSNNEQDVVDWIAENLVDHTRTRRQILGKLRELMLLIDYKGRKKSSVRSRPPKTWTTEEETNLQELFELHRYTDDPLGNIMQQLEVPRPKNRVVEKMLVMGLIQDKRELYKKRSRQRKGCKFFSNIFLP
;
A
#
# COMPACT_ATOMS: atom_id res chain seq x y z
N THR A 1 19.96 -13.75 19.92
CA THR A 1 19.92 -13.65 21.41
C THR A 1 18.49 -13.86 21.84
N LYS A 2 18.21 -14.95 22.59
CA LYS A 2 16.87 -15.20 23.15
C LYS A 2 16.56 -14.07 24.13
N SER A 3 15.43 -13.41 23.96
CA SER A 3 14.94 -12.41 24.91
C SER A 3 14.65 -13.15 26.22
N SER A 4 15.44 -12.91 27.27
CA SER A 4 15.11 -13.42 28.60
C SER A 4 13.90 -12.63 29.09
N TRP A 5 12.81 -13.32 29.35
CA TRP A 5 11.64 -12.78 30.05
C TRP A 5 11.78 -13.19 31.51
N THR A 6 11.54 -12.25 32.42
CA THR A 6 11.53 -12.56 33.86
C THR A 6 10.14 -13.06 34.25
N GLU A 7 10.04 -13.72 35.40
CA GLU A 7 8.77 -14.24 35.91
C GLU A 7 7.73 -13.12 36.06
N GLU A 8 8.16 -11.94 36.54
CA GLU A 8 7.28 -10.78 36.67
C GLU A 8 6.75 -10.28 35.32
N GLN A 9 7.59 -10.32 34.26
CA GLN A 9 7.16 -9.95 32.91
C GLN A 9 6.22 -10.98 32.30
N GLU A 10 6.36 -12.27 32.66
CA GLU A 10 5.44 -13.32 32.22
C GLU A 10 4.10 -13.24 32.95
N ASP A 11 4.08 -12.88 34.24
CA ASP A 11 2.86 -12.64 35.02
C ASP A 11 2.11 -11.40 34.54
N GLU A 12 2.83 -10.31 34.24
CA GLU A 12 2.26 -9.12 33.60
C GLU A 12 1.60 -9.48 32.26
N LEU A 13 2.26 -10.30 31.43
CA LEU A 13 1.74 -10.74 30.15
C LEU A 13 0.45 -11.57 30.29
N ARG A 14 0.38 -12.44 31.31
CA ARG A 14 -0.83 -13.22 31.65
C ARG A 14 -1.97 -12.32 32.09
N HIS A 15 -1.67 -11.35 32.96
CA HIS A 15 -2.67 -10.40 33.47
C HIS A 15 -3.27 -9.58 32.33
N LEU A 16 -2.42 -8.96 31.51
CA LEU A 16 -2.83 -8.19 30.33
C LEU A 16 -3.65 -9.03 29.36
N PHE A 17 -3.26 -10.28 29.10
CA PHE A 17 -4.04 -11.17 28.24
C PHE A 17 -5.45 -11.41 28.78
N MET A 18 -5.60 -11.66 30.08
CA MET A 18 -6.91 -11.86 30.71
C MET A 18 -7.78 -10.60 30.69
N GLU A 19 -7.18 -9.44 30.96
CA GLU A 19 -7.87 -8.14 30.90
C GLU A 19 -8.37 -7.84 29.49
N HIS A 20 -7.57 -8.12 28.45
CA HIS A 20 -8.01 -8.00 27.06
C HIS A 20 -9.21 -8.90 26.74
N GLN A 21 -9.21 -10.15 27.22
CA GLN A 21 -10.35 -11.07 27.03
C GLN A 21 -11.63 -10.57 27.73
N GLN A 22 -11.50 -9.90 28.87
CA GLN A 22 -12.63 -9.38 29.64
C GLN A 22 -13.16 -8.04 29.11
N SER A 23 -12.29 -7.22 28.53
CA SER A 23 -12.63 -5.88 28.04
C SER A 23 -13.45 -5.86 26.74
N ASN A 24 -13.73 -7.03 26.14
CA ASN A 24 -14.44 -7.18 24.86
C ASN A 24 -13.89 -6.23 23.77
N ASN A 25 -12.59 -5.95 23.82
CA ASN A 25 -11.93 -4.97 22.99
C ASN A 25 -11.74 -5.53 21.57
N GLU A 26 -12.16 -4.77 20.56
CA GLU A 26 -11.97 -5.13 19.16
C GLU A 26 -10.51 -5.00 18.70
N GLN A 27 -9.61 -4.44 19.50
CA GLN A 27 -8.18 -4.32 19.19
C GLN A 27 -7.49 -5.68 19.13
N ASP A 28 -6.46 -5.80 18.29
CA ASP A 28 -5.65 -7.01 18.24
C ASP A 28 -4.94 -7.22 19.58
N VAL A 29 -5.15 -8.37 20.21
CA VAL A 29 -4.62 -8.70 21.55
C VAL A 29 -3.12 -8.44 21.68
N VAL A 30 -2.33 -8.69 20.65
CA VAL A 30 -0.87 -8.50 20.71
C VAL A 30 -0.49 -7.03 20.56
N ASP A 31 -1.29 -6.21 19.84
CA ASP A 31 -1.07 -4.76 19.76
C ASP A 31 -1.47 -4.09 21.08
N TRP A 32 -2.61 -4.48 21.65
CA TRP A 32 -3.06 -3.97 22.94
C TRP A 32 -2.07 -4.31 24.07
N ILE A 33 -1.58 -5.55 24.12
CA ILE A 33 -0.53 -5.93 25.08
C ILE A 33 0.74 -5.11 24.87
N ALA A 34 1.18 -4.90 23.62
CA ALA A 34 2.38 -4.10 23.34
C ALA A 34 2.25 -2.65 23.82
N GLU A 35 1.04 -2.09 23.80
CA GLU A 35 0.74 -0.74 24.27
C GLU A 35 0.67 -0.64 25.80
N ASN A 36 0.26 -1.71 26.49
CA ASN A 36 0.04 -1.72 27.95
C ASN A 36 1.17 -2.38 28.75
N LEU A 37 2.16 -2.98 28.09
CA LEU A 37 3.38 -3.49 28.75
C LEU A 37 4.21 -2.34 29.32
N VAL A 38 4.69 -2.50 30.56
CA VAL A 38 5.62 -1.57 31.22
C VAL A 38 6.92 -1.43 30.42
N ASP A 39 7.40 -2.53 29.81
CA ASP A 39 8.58 -2.54 28.95
C ASP A 39 8.21 -2.35 27.46
N HIS A 40 8.18 -1.08 27.02
CA HIS A 40 7.93 -0.73 25.61
C HIS A 40 9.08 -1.06 24.64
N THR A 41 10.21 -1.62 25.12
CA THR A 41 11.29 -2.06 24.23
C THR A 41 10.97 -3.39 23.53
N ARG A 42 9.92 -4.09 23.98
CA ARG A 42 9.50 -5.38 23.43
C ARG A 42 8.76 -5.20 22.12
N THR A 43 9.24 -5.88 21.09
CA THR A 43 8.57 -5.90 19.79
C THR A 43 7.39 -6.87 19.81
N ARG A 44 6.36 -6.58 19.00
CA ARG A 44 5.23 -7.46 18.72
C ARG A 44 5.63 -8.92 18.45
N ARG A 45 6.76 -9.14 17.76
CA ARG A 45 7.29 -10.48 17.47
C ARG A 45 7.73 -11.22 18.74
N GLN A 46 8.39 -10.53 19.66
CA GLN A 46 8.84 -11.11 20.93
C GLN A 46 7.65 -11.45 21.83
N ILE A 47 6.67 -10.54 21.91
CA ILE A 47 5.42 -10.73 22.66
C ILE A 47 4.66 -11.95 22.12
N LEU A 48 4.47 -12.02 20.79
CA LEU A 48 3.81 -13.16 20.17
C LEU A 48 4.54 -14.49 20.42
N GLY A 49 5.88 -14.46 20.38
CA GLY A 49 6.70 -15.63 20.69
C GLY A 49 6.45 -16.14 22.09
N LYS A 50 6.38 -15.23 23.08
CA LYS A 50 6.11 -15.60 24.46
C LYS A 50 4.69 -16.02 24.75
N LEU A 51 3.70 -15.36 24.15
CA LEU A 51 2.30 -15.79 24.29
C LEU A 51 2.07 -17.22 23.76
N ARG A 52 2.82 -17.64 22.74
CA ARG A 52 2.84 -19.03 22.26
C ARG A 52 3.55 -19.98 23.24
N GLU A 53 4.68 -19.57 23.80
CA GLU A 53 5.43 -20.35 24.78
C GLU A 53 4.61 -20.62 26.05
N LEU A 54 3.84 -19.62 26.50
CA LEU A 54 2.92 -19.74 27.64
C LEU A 54 1.59 -20.44 27.30
N MET A 55 1.43 -20.93 26.06
CA MET A 55 0.20 -21.58 25.55
C MET A 55 -1.07 -20.73 25.70
N LEU A 56 -0.93 -19.41 25.86
CA LEU A 56 -2.05 -18.47 25.94
C LEU A 56 -2.68 -18.23 24.55
N LEU A 57 -1.91 -18.48 23.48
CA LEU A 57 -2.29 -18.17 22.10
C LEU A 57 -1.92 -19.29 21.12
N ILE A 58 -2.73 -20.34 21.12
CA ILE A 58 -2.51 -21.57 20.34
C ILE A 58 -2.84 -21.34 18.85
N ASP A 59 -4.01 -20.76 18.54
CA ASP A 59 -4.50 -20.54 17.16
C ASP A 59 -4.49 -19.06 16.73
N TYR A 60 -3.38 -18.37 16.97
CA TYR A 60 -3.25 -16.97 16.54
C TYR A 60 -3.22 -16.82 15.02
N LYS A 61 -4.31 -16.29 14.43
CA LYS A 61 -4.33 -15.90 13.01
C LYS A 61 -3.91 -14.44 12.77
N GLY A 62 -3.76 -13.66 13.84
CA GLY A 62 -3.50 -12.22 13.82
C GLY A 62 -4.53 -11.41 13.05
N ARG A 63 -4.67 -10.12 13.39
CA ARG A 63 -5.29 -9.22 12.42
C ARG A 63 -4.35 -9.11 11.23
N LYS A 64 -4.85 -9.50 10.04
CA LYS A 64 -4.21 -9.13 8.77
C LYS A 64 -4.06 -7.62 8.84
N LYS A 65 -2.84 -7.14 9.04
CA LYS A 65 -2.53 -5.71 9.06
C LYS A 65 -3.18 -5.15 7.80
N SER A 66 -4.28 -4.43 7.95
CA SER A 66 -4.87 -3.64 6.88
C SER A 66 -3.80 -2.61 6.61
N SER A 67 -2.83 -2.97 5.76
CA SER A 67 -1.86 -2.01 5.26
C SER A 67 -2.71 -0.84 4.79
N VAL A 68 -2.44 0.35 5.32
CA VAL A 68 -3.18 1.60 5.10
C VAL A 68 -3.30 1.93 3.59
N ARG A 69 -2.64 1.16 2.71
CA ARG A 69 -3.02 0.98 1.32
C ARG A 69 -3.96 -0.23 1.16
N SER A 70 -5.20 -0.10 1.62
CA SER A 70 -6.27 -0.98 1.18
C SER A 70 -6.28 -0.90 -0.34
N ARG A 71 -5.89 -1.99 -1.03
CA ARG A 71 -5.95 -2.01 -2.49
C ARG A 71 -7.41 -1.73 -2.84
N PRO A 72 -7.69 -0.78 -3.74
CA PRO A 72 -9.07 -0.48 -4.09
C PRO A 72 -9.75 -1.79 -4.55
N PRO A 73 -11.05 -1.95 -4.23
CA PRO A 73 -11.80 -3.14 -4.60
C PRO A 73 -11.59 -3.51 -6.07
N LYS A 74 -11.65 -4.81 -6.39
CA LYS A 74 -11.49 -5.26 -7.79
C LYS A 74 -12.57 -4.65 -8.70
N THR A 75 -13.73 -4.35 -8.14
CA THR A 75 -14.87 -3.72 -8.80
C THR A 75 -14.61 -2.23 -9.03
N TRP A 76 -14.98 -1.76 -10.21
CA TRP A 76 -15.03 -0.34 -10.53
C TRP A 76 -16.43 0.16 -10.24
N THR A 77 -16.57 1.34 -9.63
CA THR A 77 -17.86 2.02 -9.50
C THR A 77 -18.17 2.80 -10.77
N THR A 78 -19.44 3.16 -10.98
CA THR A 78 -19.85 4.00 -12.12
C THR A 78 -19.12 5.35 -12.13
N GLU A 79 -18.92 5.94 -10.97
CA GLU A 79 -18.19 7.22 -10.81
C GLU A 79 -16.72 7.08 -11.23
N GLU A 80 -16.04 6.00 -10.81
CA GLU A 80 -14.66 5.73 -11.21
C GLU A 80 -14.54 5.47 -12.73
N GLU A 81 -15.55 4.85 -13.34
CA GLU A 81 -15.62 4.62 -14.78
C GLU A 81 -15.79 5.93 -15.55
N THR A 82 -16.69 6.81 -15.10
CA THR A 82 -16.88 8.15 -15.69
C THR A 82 -15.62 8.99 -15.57
N ASN A 83 -15.00 9.04 -14.39
CA ASN A 83 -13.73 9.74 -14.18
C ASN A 83 -12.62 9.23 -15.12
N LEU A 84 -12.50 7.90 -15.27
CA LEU A 84 -11.54 7.30 -16.19
C LEU A 84 -11.80 7.67 -17.66
N GLN A 85 -13.07 7.75 -18.08
CA GLN A 85 -13.44 8.14 -19.44
C GLN A 85 -13.10 9.61 -19.71
N GLU A 86 -13.47 10.53 -18.81
CA GLU A 86 -13.18 11.97 -18.96
C GLU A 86 -11.67 12.23 -19.02
N LEU A 87 -10.90 11.58 -18.16
CA LEU A 87 -9.43 11.67 -18.16
C LEU A 87 -8.84 11.11 -19.46
N PHE A 88 -9.41 10.03 -19.99
CA PHE A 88 -8.95 9.49 -21.27
C PHE A 88 -9.22 10.46 -22.41
N GLU A 89 -10.42 11.03 -22.51
CA GLU A 89 -10.77 11.99 -23.56
C GLU A 89 -9.90 13.26 -23.51
N LEU A 90 -9.58 13.72 -22.29
CA LEU A 90 -8.69 14.86 -22.07
C LEU A 90 -7.25 14.58 -22.51
N HIS A 91 -6.73 13.38 -22.21
CA HIS A 91 -5.32 13.05 -22.39
C HIS A 91 -5.00 12.22 -23.63
N ARG A 92 -5.99 11.73 -24.40
CA ARG A 92 -5.78 10.81 -25.55
C ARG A 92 -4.81 11.31 -26.63
N TYR A 93 -4.63 12.61 -26.75
CA TYR A 93 -3.74 13.23 -27.73
C TYR A 93 -2.37 13.62 -27.17
N THR A 94 -2.13 13.39 -25.87
CA THR A 94 -0.86 13.70 -25.22
C THR A 94 0.23 12.66 -25.56
N ASP A 95 1.48 13.00 -25.27
CA ASP A 95 2.61 12.11 -25.53
C ASP A 95 2.62 10.87 -24.62
N ASP A 96 2.09 10.97 -23.39
CA ASP A 96 2.00 9.88 -22.41
C ASP A 96 0.61 9.86 -21.72
N PRO A 97 -0.44 9.43 -22.45
CA PRO A 97 -1.81 9.46 -21.95
C PRO A 97 -1.99 8.62 -20.69
N LEU A 98 -1.33 7.45 -20.60
CA LEU A 98 -1.44 6.59 -19.42
C LEU A 98 -0.78 7.19 -18.18
N GLY A 99 0.37 7.84 -18.35
CA GLY A 99 1.05 8.53 -17.26
C GLY A 99 0.16 9.63 -16.66
N ASN A 100 -0.45 10.44 -17.52
CA ASN A 100 -1.31 11.54 -17.10
C ASN A 100 -2.59 11.04 -16.42
N ILE A 101 -3.25 10.01 -16.98
CA ILE A 101 -4.45 9.41 -16.38
C ILE A 101 -4.11 8.87 -14.99
N MET A 102 -3.03 8.09 -14.83
CA MET A 102 -2.66 7.51 -13.54
C MET A 102 -2.35 8.55 -12.45
N GLN A 103 -1.91 9.75 -12.84
CA GLN A 103 -1.63 10.84 -11.89
C GLN A 103 -2.89 11.57 -11.43
N GLN A 104 -3.94 11.58 -12.25
CA GLN A 104 -5.17 12.35 -12.02
C GLN A 104 -6.37 11.51 -11.61
N LEU A 105 -6.23 10.18 -11.52
CA LEU A 105 -7.28 9.29 -11.01
C LEU A 105 -7.64 9.63 -9.56
N GLU A 106 -8.92 9.79 -9.29
CA GLU A 106 -9.45 9.98 -7.93
C GLU A 106 -9.11 8.80 -7.01
N VAL A 107 -9.21 7.58 -7.55
CA VAL A 107 -8.84 6.34 -6.87
C VAL A 107 -7.60 5.73 -7.54
N PRO A 108 -6.42 5.80 -6.91
CA PRO A 108 -5.19 5.32 -7.52
C PRO A 108 -5.22 3.79 -7.67
N ARG A 109 -5.14 3.34 -8.92
CA ARG A 109 -5.17 1.91 -9.28
C ARG A 109 -3.88 1.51 -10.01
N PRO A 110 -3.45 0.24 -9.89
CA PRO A 110 -2.25 -0.21 -10.58
C PRO A 110 -2.45 -0.18 -12.09
N LYS A 111 -1.39 0.17 -12.83
CA LYS A 111 -1.38 0.40 -14.29
C LYS A 111 -2.10 -0.69 -15.09
N ASN A 112 -1.87 -1.95 -14.76
CA ASN A 112 -2.48 -3.09 -15.44
C ASN A 112 -4.02 -3.09 -15.34
N ARG A 113 -4.57 -2.67 -14.19
CA ARG A 113 -6.03 -2.59 -13.96
C ARG A 113 -6.68 -1.45 -14.73
N VAL A 114 -6.00 -0.32 -14.80
CA VAL A 114 -6.47 0.84 -15.59
C VAL A 114 -6.55 0.43 -17.07
N VAL A 115 -5.49 -0.15 -17.62
CA VAL A 115 -5.45 -0.59 -19.03
C VAL A 115 -6.48 -1.69 -19.33
N GLU A 116 -6.62 -2.68 -18.43
CA GLU A 116 -7.65 -3.72 -18.55
C GLU A 116 -9.05 -3.11 -18.57
N LYS A 117 -9.32 -2.14 -17.69
CA LYS A 117 -10.63 -1.50 -17.62
C LYS A 117 -10.95 -0.68 -18.87
N MET A 118 -9.98 0.06 -19.40
CA MET A 118 -10.16 0.84 -20.63
C MET A 118 -10.45 -0.05 -21.85
N LEU A 119 -9.87 -1.25 -21.91
CA LEU A 119 -10.21 -2.25 -22.93
C LEU A 119 -11.63 -2.79 -22.76
N VAL A 120 -12.03 -3.10 -21.52
CA VAL A 120 -13.38 -3.62 -21.22
C VAL A 120 -14.47 -2.58 -21.53
N MET A 121 -14.19 -1.29 -21.28
CA MET A 121 -15.09 -0.19 -21.62
C MET A 121 -15.08 0.16 -23.12
N GLY A 122 -14.16 -0.42 -23.91
CA GLY A 122 -14.01 -0.11 -25.33
C GLY A 122 -13.48 1.30 -25.62
N LEU A 123 -12.86 1.96 -24.63
CA LEU A 123 -12.23 3.28 -24.80
C LEU A 123 -11.00 3.22 -25.69
N ILE A 124 -10.32 2.07 -25.71
CA ILE A 124 -9.14 1.79 -26.55
C ILE A 124 -9.32 0.44 -27.26
N GLN A 125 -8.71 0.29 -28.42
CA GLN A 125 -8.67 -0.99 -29.13
C GLN A 125 -7.36 -1.74 -28.85
N ASP A 126 -6.24 -1.01 -28.71
CA ASP A 126 -4.93 -1.56 -28.34
C ASP A 126 -4.33 -0.81 -27.15
N LYS A 127 -3.70 -1.56 -26.24
CA LYS A 127 -2.90 -1.03 -25.13
C LYS A 127 -1.81 -0.07 -25.63
N ARG A 128 -1.30 -0.26 -26.85
CA ARG A 128 -0.26 0.58 -27.48
C ARG A 128 -0.69 2.04 -27.66
N GLU A 129 -1.98 2.31 -27.78
CA GLU A 129 -2.51 3.68 -27.88
C GLU A 129 -2.20 4.52 -26.64
N LEU A 130 -2.02 3.84 -25.50
CA LEU A 130 -1.81 4.46 -24.20
C LEU A 130 -0.34 4.67 -23.82
N TYR A 131 0.60 4.09 -24.58
CA TYR A 131 2.01 4.17 -24.22
C TYR A 131 2.70 5.36 -24.88
N LYS A 132 3.69 5.90 -24.16
CA LYS A 132 4.48 7.03 -24.59
C LYS A 132 4.95 6.89 -26.04
N LYS A 133 4.49 7.79 -26.92
CA LYS A 133 4.98 7.85 -28.29
C LYS A 133 6.45 8.28 -28.22
N ARG A 134 7.36 7.39 -28.61
CA ARG A 134 8.78 7.74 -28.71
C ARG A 134 8.94 8.73 -29.85
N SER A 135 9.05 10.03 -29.54
CA SER A 135 9.64 10.94 -30.50
C SER A 135 11.06 10.44 -30.76
N ARG A 136 11.38 10.18 -32.03
CA ARG A 136 12.77 9.91 -32.43
C ARG A 136 13.51 11.22 -32.25
N GLN A 137 13.96 11.51 -31.03
CA GLN A 137 14.86 12.62 -30.78
C GLN A 137 16.12 12.34 -31.59
N ARG A 138 16.26 13.04 -32.73
CA ARG A 138 17.48 13.01 -33.51
C ARG A 138 18.59 13.49 -32.60
N LYS A 139 19.50 12.60 -32.21
CA LYS A 139 20.75 12.99 -31.56
C LYS A 139 21.56 13.77 -32.61
N GLY A 140 21.53 15.09 -32.55
CA GLY A 140 22.32 15.99 -33.39
C GLY A 140 21.94 17.42 -33.06
N CYS A 141 22.84 18.36 -32.77
CA CYS A 141 24.29 18.37 -32.80
C CYS A 141 24.75 19.25 -31.64
N LYS A 142 25.90 18.93 -31.05
CA LYS A 142 26.63 19.88 -30.22
C LYS A 142 27.09 21.02 -31.14
N PHE A 143 26.53 22.22 -30.99
CA PHE A 143 27.20 23.42 -31.48
C PHE A 143 27.82 24.12 -30.28
N PHE A 144 29.14 24.01 -30.20
CA PHE A 144 29.97 24.94 -29.47
C PHE A 144 29.88 26.29 -30.17
N SER A 145 29.61 27.35 -29.41
CA SER A 145 30.12 28.67 -29.73
C SER A 145 30.39 29.43 -28.43
N ASN A 146 31.67 29.39 -28.02
CA ASN A 146 32.27 30.44 -27.22
C ASN A 146 32.07 31.78 -27.94
N ILE A 147 31.36 32.72 -27.36
CA ILE A 147 31.45 34.16 -27.70
C ILE A 147 31.45 34.98 -26.40
N PHE A 148 32.68 35.27 -25.99
CA PHE A 148 33.23 36.53 -25.47
C PHE A 148 32.32 37.77 -25.29
N LEU A 149 32.42 38.37 -24.09
CA LEU A 149 32.30 39.80 -23.69
C LEU A 149 30.91 40.48 -23.65
N PRO A 150 30.73 41.63 -22.94
CA PRO A 150 31.65 42.78 -22.73
C PRO A 150 32.50 42.80 -21.46
#